data_AF-A0A1F7L958-F1
#
_entry.id   AF-A0A1F7L958-F1
#
_cell.length_a   1.000
_cell.length_b   1.000
_cell.length_c   1.000
_cell.angle_alpha   90.00
_cell.angle_beta   90.00
_cell.angle_gamma   90.00
#
_symmetry.space_group_name_H-M   'P 1'
#
loop_
_entity.id
_entity.type
_entity.pdbx_description
1 polymer ?
#
loop_
_entity_poly.entity_id
_entity_poly.type
_entity_poly.pdbx_seq_one_letter_code
_entity_poly.pdbx_strand_id
1 'polypeptide(L)'
;MKVTELGHVSLFVRDLDASLRFYRDLLGLRETGRGKGGRIAFLSAGVHHHDVSLEVARTDWAAPPKGAPGLSHIAFCVGTGPDALAAARREAEAHDLGPFGEMEGATPSFCVKDPDGNVVELYADPAG
;
A
#
# COMPACT_ATOMS: atom_id res chain seq x y z
N MET A 1 -8.28 2.68 -17.76
CA MET A 1 -7.44 1.60 -17.21
C MET A 1 -8.37 0.63 -16.53
N LYS A 2 -7.95 -0.60 -16.27
CA LYS A 2 -8.79 -1.57 -15.55
C LYS A 2 -7.95 -2.25 -14.48
N VAL A 3 -8.33 -2.08 -13.22
CA VAL A 3 -7.75 -2.84 -12.12
C VAL A 3 -8.11 -4.32 -12.30
N THR A 4 -7.14 -5.19 -12.09
CA THR A 4 -7.30 -6.65 -12.11
C THR A 4 -7.59 -7.20 -10.72
N GLU A 5 -7.04 -6.57 -9.68
CA GLU A 5 -6.98 -7.10 -8.32
C GLU A 5 -6.87 -5.96 -7.28
N LEU A 6 -7.36 -6.20 -6.07
CA LEU A 6 -7.02 -5.44 -4.86
C LEU A 6 -5.80 -6.13 -4.22
N GLY A 7 -4.63 -5.50 -4.25
CA GLY A 7 -3.38 -6.11 -3.80
C GLY A 7 -3.19 -6.05 -2.29
N HIS A 8 -3.14 -4.84 -1.72
CA HIS A 8 -2.95 -4.65 -0.28
C HIS A 8 -3.61 -3.39 0.26
N VAL A 9 -3.94 -3.41 1.55
CA VAL A 9 -4.32 -2.23 2.34
C VAL A 9 -3.19 -1.88 3.30
N SER A 10 -2.66 -0.66 3.19
CA SER A 10 -1.66 -0.18 4.13
C SER A 10 -2.29 0.70 5.20
N LEU A 11 -1.94 0.47 6.46
CA LEU A 11 -2.44 1.18 7.61
C LEU A 11 -1.30 1.84 8.39
N PHE A 12 -1.49 3.10 8.77
CA PHE A 12 -0.68 3.69 9.83
C PHE A 12 -1.17 3.22 11.20
N VAL A 13 -0.25 2.83 12.06
CA VAL A 13 -0.53 2.35 13.42
C VAL A 13 0.26 3.13 14.48
N ARG A 14 -0.27 3.17 15.71
CA ARG A 14 0.40 3.78 16.87
C ARG A 14 1.42 2.86 17.53
N ASP A 15 1.05 1.59 17.65
CA ASP A 15 1.83 0.52 18.28
C ASP A 15 1.80 -0.67 17.32
N LEU A 16 2.96 -1.04 16.78
CA LEU A 16 3.09 -2.14 15.83
C LEU A 16 2.88 -3.49 16.51
N ASP A 17 3.35 -3.68 17.74
CA ASP A 17 3.24 -4.96 18.43
C ASP A 17 1.81 -5.21 18.93
N ALA A 18 1.08 -4.17 19.35
CA ALA A 18 -0.37 -4.28 19.58
C ALA A 18 -1.14 -4.61 18.30
N SER A 19 -0.74 -4.03 17.17
CA SER A 19 -1.38 -4.30 15.88
C SER A 19 -1.06 -5.72 15.39
N LEU A 20 0.17 -6.20 15.58
CA LEU A 20 0.55 -7.60 15.31
C LEU A 20 -0.20 -8.59 16.20
N ARG A 21 -0.37 -8.30 17.51
CA ARG A 21 -1.21 -9.13 18.39
C ARG A 21 -2.66 -9.25 17.92
N PHE A 22 -3.17 -8.26 17.18
CA PHE A 22 -4.48 -8.33 16.54
C PHE A 22 -4.42 -9.07 15.19
N TYR A 23 -3.70 -8.53 14.20
CA TYR A 23 -3.74 -9.05 12.83
C TYR A 23 -3.02 -10.40 12.64
N ARG A 24 -1.90 -10.63 13.33
CA ARG A 24 -1.14 -11.89 13.25
C ARG A 24 -1.62 -12.90 14.27
N ASP A 25 -1.69 -12.54 15.55
CA ASP A 25 -1.90 -13.53 16.62
C ASP A 25 -3.39 -13.86 16.87
N LEU A 26 -4.33 -12.92 16.63
CA LEU A 26 -5.77 -13.16 16.77
C LEU A 26 -6.47 -13.47 15.44
N LEU A 27 -6.17 -12.74 14.36
CA LEU A 27 -6.76 -12.96 13.04
C LEU A 27 -5.99 -13.98 12.17
N GLY A 28 -4.80 -14.41 12.59
CA GLY A 28 -4.05 -15.48 11.94
C GLY A 28 -3.31 -15.10 10.65
N LEU A 29 -3.19 -13.80 10.30
CA LEU A 29 -2.43 -13.39 9.12
C LEU A 29 -0.93 -13.69 9.32
N ARG A 30 -0.31 -14.34 8.34
CA ARG A 30 1.11 -14.71 8.38
C ARG A 30 1.99 -13.48 8.18
N GLU A 31 2.91 -13.22 9.10
CA GLU A 31 3.95 -12.21 8.92
C GLU A 31 4.92 -12.66 7.81
N THR A 32 5.02 -11.87 6.73
CA THR A 32 5.80 -12.22 5.53
C THR A 32 7.12 -11.48 5.43
N GLY A 33 7.24 -10.32 6.09
CA GLY A 33 8.48 -9.59 6.23
C GLY A 33 8.36 -8.31 7.05
N ARG A 34 9.50 -7.64 7.24
CA ARG A 34 9.57 -6.29 7.82
C ARG A 34 10.44 -5.39 6.96
N GLY A 35 10.13 -4.10 6.97
CA GLY A 35 10.90 -3.06 6.25
C GLY A 35 11.22 -1.86 7.13
N LYS A 36 11.81 -0.82 6.53
CA LYS A 36 11.98 0.52 7.12
C LYS A 36 12.60 0.49 8.55
N GLY A 37 13.58 -0.37 8.78
CA GLY A 37 14.23 -0.56 10.09
C GLY A 37 13.35 -1.24 11.14
N GLY A 38 12.44 -2.12 10.73
CA GLY A 38 11.46 -2.78 11.60
C GLY A 38 10.18 -1.98 11.86
N ARG A 39 10.07 -0.76 11.32
CA ARG A 39 8.91 0.14 11.50
C ARG A 39 7.67 -0.25 10.69
N ILE A 40 7.81 -1.09 9.67
CA ILE A 40 6.68 -1.65 8.92
C ILE A 40 6.74 -3.17 8.94
N ALA A 41 5.59 -3.81 9.16
CA ALA A 41 5.41 -5.25 8.99
C ALA A 41 4.43 -5.52 7.84
N PHE A 42 4.66 -6.62 7.11
CA PHE A 42 3.85 -7.08 6.00
C PHE A 42 3.16 -8.40 6.39
N LEU A 43 1.85 -8.50 6.19
CA LEU A 43 0.99 -9.60 6.65
C LEU A 43 0.18 -10.18 5.48
N SER A 44 0.09 -11.50 5.39
CA SER A 44 -0.58 -12.23 4.31
C SER A 44 -1.68 -13.17 4.80
N ALA A 45 -2.80 -13.22 4.09
CA ALA A 45 -3.86 -14.22 4.24
C ALA A 45 -3.52 -15.54 3.52
N GLY A 46 -2.48 -15.55 2.68
CA GLY A 46 -1.91 -16.76 2.08
C GLY A 46 -1.78 -16.76 0.56
N VAL A 47 -2.45 -15.83 -0.14
CA VAL A 47 -2.42 -15.76 -1.62
C VAL A 47 -1.31 -14.82 -2.10
N HIS A 48 -1.34 -13.56 -1.69
CA HIS A 48 -0.40 -12.53 -2.13
C HIS A 48 0.81 -12.44 -1.17
N HIS A 49 1.90 -11.80 -1.60
CA HIS A 49 3.08 -11.57 -0.74
C HIS A 49 2.69 -10.87 0.57
N HIS A 50 1.72 -9.96 0.50
CA HIS A 50 1.00 -9.43 1.64
C HIS A 50 -0.35 -8.86 1.19
N ASP A 51 -1.33 -8.87 2.09
CA ASP A 51 -2.68 -8.34 1.92
C ASP A 51 -2.87 -7.08 2.80
N VAL A 52 -2.10 -6.99 3.90
CA VAL A 52 -2.09 -5.84 4.82
C VAL A 52 -0.65 -5.44 5.15
N SER A 53 -0.36 -4.13 5.18
CA SER A 53 0.88 -3.60 5.77
C SER A 53 0.59 -2.63 6.92
N LEU A 54 1.44 -2.65 7.94
CA LEU A 54 1.28 -1.89 9.18
C LEU A 54 2.54 -1.05 9.44
N GLU A 55 2.51 0.26 9.21
CA GLU A 55 3.65 1.16 9.49
C GLU A 55 3.41 2.02 10.75
N VAL A 56 4.41 2.04 11.65
CA VAL A 56 4.42 2.97 12.79
C VAL A 56 4.45 4.41 12.28
N ALA A 57 3.40 5.18 12.61
CA ALA A 57 3.23 6.56 12.16
C ALA A 57 4.46 7.45 12.48
N ARG A 58 4.71 8.47 11.64
CA ARG A 58 6.02 9.15 11.57
C ARG A 58 6.17 10.44 12.39
N THR A 59 5.13 10.92 13.06
CA THR A 59 5.09 12.29 13.62
C THR A 59 4.56 12.34 15.04
N ASP A 60 4.72 13.51 15.65
CA ASP A 60 3.97 14.06 16.76
C ASP A 60 2.79 14.93 16.27
N TRP A 61 1.76 15.09 17.12
CA TRP A 61 0.36 15.14 16.67
C TRP A 61 -0.18 16.58 16.52
N ALA A 62 0.16 17.25 15.40
CA ALA A 62 -0.21 18.67 15.14
C ALA A 62 -1.59 18.92 14.45
N ALA A 63 -1.84 18.32 13.27
CA ALA A 63 -3.13 18.41 12.55
C ALA A 63 -3.26 17.24 11.54
N PRO A 64 -4.41 16.54 11.40
CA PRO A 64 -5.70 16.74 12.06
C PRO A 64 -6.11 15.74 13.21
N PRO A 65 -5.38 15.58 14.34
CA PRO A 65 -3.94 15.77 14.57
C PRO A 65 -3.11 14.84 13.65
N LYS A 66 -1.77 14.75 13.78
CA LYS A 66 -0.92 13.84 12.97
C LYS A 66 -0.33 12.47 13.76
N GLY A 67 -1.18 10.40 14.41
CA GLY A 67 -1.20 9.28 15.41
C GLY A 67 -2.63 8.70 15.50
N ALA A 68 -3.57 9.19 14.68
CA ALA A 68 -4.81 8.47 14.35
C ALA A 68 -4.45 7.23 13.50
N PRO A 69 -4.77 6.00 13.95
CA PRO A 69 -4.69 4.83 13.11
C PRO A 69 -5.71 4.93 11.98
N GLY A 70 -5.32 4.53 10.78
CA GLY A 70 -6.17 4.69 9.61
C GLY A 70 -5.44 4.35 8.31
N LEU A 71 -6.15 4.55 7.21
CA LEU A 71 -5.66 4.26 5.88
C LEU A 71 -4.40 5.07 5.54
N SER A 72 -3.34 4.38 5.12
CA SER A 72 -2.19 4.98 4.47
C SER A 72 -2.41 5.04 2.96
N HIS A 73 -2.75 3.90 2.36
CA HIS A 73 -3.13 3.76 0.95
C HIS A 73 -3.85 2.42 0.70
N ILE A 74 -4.61 2.36 -0.40
CA ILE A 74 -5.12 1.10 -0.99
C ILE A 74 -4.33 0.84 -2.28
N ALA A 75 -3.84 -0.38 -2.47
CA ALA A 75 -3.13 -0.76 -3.69
C ALA A 75 -3.98 -1.64 -4.61
N PHE A 76 -3.98 -1.31 -5.91
CA PHE A 76 -4.61 -2.13 -6.94
C PHE A 76 -3.60 -2.55 -8.02
N CYS A 77 -3.71 -3.79 -8.47
CA CYS A 77 -2.96 -4.27 -9.63
C CYS A 77 -3.60 -3.71 -10.91
N VAL A 78 -2.79 -3.18 -11.81
CA VAL A 78 -3.22 -2.68 -13.13
C VAL A 78 -2.85 -3.61 -14.30
N GLY A 79 -2.30 -4.79 -13.99
CA GLY A 79 -1.85 -5.80 -14.95
C GLY A 79 -0.40 -6.25 -14.67
N THR A 80 0.16 -7.02 -15.59
CA THR A 80 1.51 -7.59 -15.49
C THR A 80 2.55 -6.72 -16.18
N GLY A 81 3.72 -6.56 -15.56
CA GLY A 81 4.92 -5.98 -16.17
C GLY A 81 4.91 -4.46 -16.37
N PRO A 82 6.05 -3.89 -16.81
CA PRO A 82 6.26 -2.44 -16.86
C PRO A 82 5.35 -1.73 -17.87
N ASP A 83 4.96 -2.38 -18.97
CA ASP A 83 4.09 -1.77 -19.98
C ASP A 83 2.66 -1.53 -19.46
N ALA A 84 2.14 -2.40 -18.59
CA ALA A 84 0.85 -2.22 -17.94
C ALA A 84 0.88 -1.01 -16.98
N LEU A 85 1.93 -0.91 -16.16
CA LEU A 85 2.13 0.24 -15.28
C LEU A 85 2.28 1.55 -16.06
N ALA A 86 3.11 1.55 -17.11
CA ALA A 86 3.32 2.71 -17.96
C ALA A 86 2.05 3.13 -18.72
N ALA A 87 1.17 2.17 -19.09
CA ALA A 87 -0.13 2.48 -19.66
C ALA A 87 -1.08 3.12 -18.64
N ALA A 88 -1.18 2.56 -17.43
CA ALA A 88 -1.98 3.13 -16.35
C ALA A 88 -1.50 4.54 -15.96
N ARG A 89 -0.18 4.76 -15.94
CA ARG A 89 0.45 6.06 -15.63
C ARG A 89 0.08 7.14 -16.65
N ARG A 90 0.23 6.85 -17.95
CA ARG A 90 -0.17 7.76 -19.04
C ARG A 90 -1.66 8.12 -18.98
N GLU A 91 -2.50 7.16 -18.57
CA GLU A 91 -3.94 7.42 -18.44
C GLU A 91 -4.30 8.22 -17.18
N ALA A 92 -3.61 7.98 -16.06
CA ALA A 92 -3.75 8.83 -14.87
C ALA A 92 -3.34 10.29 -15.16
N GLU A 93 -2.28 10.51 -15.95
CA GLU A 93 -1.87 11.83 -16.44
C GLU A 93 -2.91 12.45 -17.39
N ALA A 94 -3.50 11.67 -18.29
CA ALA A 94 -4.59 12.11 -19.17
C ALA A 94 -5.92 12.42 -18.45
N HIS A 95 -6.02 12.11 -17.16
CA HIS A 95 -7.14 12.41 -16.27
C HIS A 95 -6.75 13.35 -15.12
N ASP A 96 -5.64 14.10 -15.26
CA ASP A 96 -5.15 15.10 -14.30
C ASP A 96 -4.86 14.58 -12.87
N LEU A 97 -4.73 13.26 -12.67
CA LEU A 97 -4.58 12.63 -11.34
C LEU A 97 -3.20 12.78 -10.69
N GLY A 98 -2.25 13.43 -11.38
CA GLY A 98 -0.93 13.84 -10.88
C GLY A 98 -0.12 12.75 -10.15
N PRO A 99 0.43 11.75 -10.86
CA PRO A 99 1.22 10.67 -10.27
C PRO A 99 2.37 11.14 -9.37
N PHE A 100 2.56 10.46 -8.24
CA PHE A 100 3.63 10.72 -7.27
C PHE A 100 4.09 9.42 -6.59
N GLY A 101 5.18 9.48 -5.80
CA GLY A 101 5.57 8.35 -4.95
C GLY A 101 5.98 7.09 -5.69
N GLU A 102 6.54 7.25 -6.90
CA GLU A 102 7.09 6.17 -7.73
C GLU A 102 7.99 5.24 -6.90
N MET A 103 7.78 3.92 -7.00
CA MET A 103 8.58 2.90 -6.33
C MET A 103 9.21 1.95 -7.36
N GLU A 104 10.54 1.87 -7.34
CA GLU A 104 11.32 0.92 -8.13
C GLU A 104 11.59 -0.37 -7.33
N GLY A 105 11.74 -1.50 -8.04
CA GLY A 105 12.16 -2.78 -7.43
C GLY A 105 11.27 -3.94 -7.82
N ALA A 106 10.99 -4.82 -6.85
CA ALA A 106 10.30 -6.10 -7.08
C ALA A 106 8.83 -5.95 -7.51
N THR A 107 8.13 -4.93 -7.02
CA THR A 107 6.77 -4.56 -7.45
C THR A 107 6.76 -3.07 -7.81
N PRO A 108 7.00 -2.72 -9.09
CA PRO A 108 6.98 -1.33 -9.53
C PRO A 108 5.59 -0.70 -9.36
N SER A 109 5.52 0.49 -8.78
CA SER A 109 4.26 1.18 -8.49
C SER A 109 4.36 2.71 -8.57
N PHE A 110 3.22 3.37 -8.69
CA PHE A 110 3.07 4.81 -8.45
C PHE A 110 1.78 5.09 -7.69
N CYS A 111 1.69 6.24 -7.02
CA CYS A 111 0.50 6.68 -6.30
C CYS A 111 -0.24 7.79 -7.05
N VAL A 112 -1.56 7.80 -6.89
CA VAL A 112 -2.46 8.92 -7.24
C VAL A 112 -3.36 9.24 -6.03
N LYS A 113 -4.24 10.23 -6.17
CA LYS A 113 -5.33 10.48 -5.22
C LYS A 113 -6.68 10.26 -5.87
N ASP A 114 -7.63 9.75 -5.08
CA ASP A 114 -9.05 9.79 -5.43
C ASP A 114 -9.65 11.19 -5.16
N PRO A 115 -10.94 11.44 -5.51
CA PRO A 115 -11.57 12.75 -5.32
C PRO A 115 -11.63 13.26 -3.87
N ASP A 116 -11.62 12.36 -2.89
CA ASP A 116 -11.63 12.70 -1.46
C ASP A 116 -10.21 12.82 -0.86
N GLY A 117 -9.18 12.55 -1.67
CA GLY A 117 -7.77 12.68 -1.31
C GLY A 117 -7.13 11.44 -0.69
N ASN A 118 -7.81 10.29 -0.70
CA ASN A 118 -7.22 9.01 -0.30
C ASN A 118 -6.10 8.64 -1.27
N VAL A 119 -5.00 8.10 -0.75
CA VAL A 119 -3.90 7.63 -1.60
C VAL A 119 -4.25 6.28 -2.19
N VAL A 120 -4.19 6.18 -3.51
CA VAL A 120 -4.33 4.93 -4.26
C VAL A 120 -3.00 4.60 -4.89
N GLU A 121 -2.43 3.46 -4.53
CA GLU A 121 -1.25 2.90 -5.18
C GLU A 121 -1.70 2.03 -6.37
N LEU A 122 -1.05 2.22 -7.51
CA LEU A 122 -1.24 1.43 -8.72
C LEU A 122 0.08 0.72 -8.99
N TYR A 123 0.08 -0.62 -8.96
CA TYR A 123 1.26 -1.44 -9.19
C TYR A 123 1.02 -2.43 -10.33
N ALA A 124 2.10 -2.90 -10.94
CA ALA A 124 2.04 -4.04 -11.85
C ALA A 124 2.65 -5.29 -11.19
N ASP A 125 2.04 -6.44 -11.44
CA ASP A 125 2.61 -7.73 -11.01
C ASP A 125 3.91 -7.98 -11.79
N PRO A 126 5.06 -8.26 -11.14
CA PRO A 126 6.27 -8.72 -11.83
C PRO A 126 6.10 -10.10 -12.49
N ALA A 127 5.09 -10.90 -12.08
CA ALA A 127 4.86 -12.25 -12.60
C ALA A 127 3.94 -12.27 -13.83
N GLY A 128 4.39 -13.00 -14.85
CA GLY A 128 3.65 -13.40 -16.05
C GLY A 128 4.17 -14.74 -16.56
#